data_AF-X1CL89-F1
#
_entry.id   AF-X1CL89-F1
#
_cell.length_a   1.000
_cell.length_b   1.000
_cell.length_c   1.000
_cell.angle_alpha   90.00
_cell.angle_beta   90.00
_cell.angle_gamma   90.00
#
_symmetry.space_group_name_H-M   'P 1'
#
loop_
_entity.id
_entity.type
_entity.pdbx_description
1 polymer ?
#
loop_
_entity_poly.entity_id
_entity_poly.type
_entity_poly.pdbx_seq_one_letter_code
_entity_poly.pdbx_strand_id
1 'polypeptide(L)'
;GENGIVIFCGITQTNKVEFFLISPPDPVGIKLYLCDHVFKIDHLKEMLESKQRYGLILIERGGATLATVQGSRIDILREEESYVPGKHKMGGQSQARFQRLTEEAAQRWYTKITEIMNTLYLEDYPVEAIIVGGPALTKSEFLENKSLDYRL
;
A
#
# COMPACT_ATOMS: atom_id res chain seq x y z
N GLY A 1 -21.26 -6.71 12.07
CA GLY A 1 -20.00 -6.76 12.84
C GLY A 1 -19.15 -5.56 12.48
N GLU A 2 -17.88 -5.54 12.86
CA GLU A 2 -16.91 -4.49 12.47
C GLU A 2 -16.79 -4.34 10.95
N ASN A 3 -17.02 -5.44 10.21
CA ASN A 3 -16.96 -5.47 8.74
C ASN A 3 -18.26 -5.02 8.03
N GLY A 4 -19.32 -4.66 8.76
CA GLY A 4 -20.63 -4.33 8.20
C GLY A 4 -21.63 -5.49 8.24
N ILE A 5 -22.64 -5.44 7.37
CA ILE A 5 -23.77 -6.39 7.31
C ILE A 5 -24.29 -6.55 5.89
N VAL A 6 -24.63 -7.78 5.50
CA VAL A 6 -25.31 -8.07 4.23
C VAL A 6 -26.62 -8.81 4.53
N ILE A 7 -27.70 -8.36 3.89
CA ILE A 7 -29.05 -8.91 4.06
C ILE A 7 -29.60 -9.30 2.68
N PHE A 8 -30.03 -10.55 2.53
CA PHE A 8 -30.86 -11.00 1.41
C PHE A 8 -32.22 -11.43 1.93
N CYS A 9 -33.29 -10.97 1.29
CA CYS A 9 -34.65 -11.35 1.64
C CYS A 9 -35.51 -11.43 0.38
N GLY A 10 -36.27 -12.50 0.23
CA GLY A 10 -37.13 -12.68 -0.95
C GLY A 10 -38.06 -13.88 -0.83
N ILE A 11 -38.99 -13.98 -1.77
CA ILE A 11 -39.89 -15.12 -1.90
C ILE A 11 -39.43 -15.94 -3.10
N THR A 12 -39.20 -17.22 -2.88
CA THR A 12 -38.80 -18.16 -3.95
C THR A 12 -40.00 -18.56 -4.80
N GLN A 13 -39.75 -19.20 -5.95
CA GLN A 13 -40.80 -19.76 -6.80
C GLN A 13 -41.69 -20.79 -6.09
N THR A 14 -41.23 -21.36 -4.97
CA THR A 14 -42.00 -22.30 -4.14
C THR A 14 -42.88 -21.60 -3.09
N ASN A 15 -43.06 -20.27 -3.17
CA ASN A 15 -43.74 -19.43 -2.18
C ASN A 15 -43.14 -19.50 -0.76
N LYS A 16 -41.88 -19.91 -0.65
CA LYS A 16 -41.14 -19.86 0.62
C LYS A 16 -40.39 -18.55 0.74
N VAL A 17 -40.49 -17.92 1.91
CA VAL A 17 -39.68 -16.77 2.29
C VAL A 17 -38.28 -17.26 2.66
N GLU A 18 -37.26 -16.67 2.04
CA GLU A 18 -35.87 -16.86 2.42
C GLU A 18 -35.29 -15.55 2.95
N PHE A 19 -34.52 -15.67 4.03
CA PHE A 19 -33.85 -14.56 4.68
C PHE A 19 -32.44 -14.99 5.08
N PHE A 20 -31.46 -14.20 4.67
CA PHE A 20 -30.05 -14.42 4.99
C PHE A 20 -29.47 -13.16 5.63
N LEU A 21 -28.81 -13.35 6.77
CA LEU A 21 -28.04 -12.33 7.46
C LEU A 21 -26.59 -12.78 7.49
N ILE A 22 -25.73 -12.07 6.77
CA ILE A 22 -24.34 -12.48 6.56
C ILE A 22 -23.41 -11.43 7.16
N SER A 23 -22.45 -11.89 7.95
CA SER A 23 -21.28 -11.09 8.31
C SER A 23 -20.25 -11.22 7.18
N PRO A 24 -19.92 -10.13 6.47
CA PRO A 24 -18.98 -10.19 5.34
C PRO A 24 -17.55 -10.50 5.81
N PRO A 25 -16.75 -11.19 4.99
CA PRO A 25 -15.38 -11.57 5.35
C PRO A 25 -14.47 -10.34 5.46
N ASP A 26 -14.68 -9.32 4.62
CA ASP A 26 -13.97 -8.05 4.62
C ASP A 26 -14.91 -6.86 4.93
N PRO A 27 -14.38 -5.72 5.40
CA PRO A 27 -15.17 -4.50 5.58
C PRO A 27 -15.87 -4.05 4.30
N VAL A 28 -17.20 -3.87 4.39
CA VAL A 28 -18.02 -3.40 3.27
C VAL A 28 -17.93 -1.87 3.14
N GLY A 29 -17.33 -1.39 2.05
CA GLY A 29 -17.19 0.04 1.76
C GLY A 29 -18.36 0.67 0.98
N ILE A 30 -19.46 -0.07 0.77
CA ILE A 30 -20.59 0.35 -0.08
C ILE A 30 -21.92 0.31 0.67
N LYS A 31 -22.87 1.16 0.24
CA LYS A 31 -24.27 1.11 0.68
C LYS A 31 -25.16 0.79 -0.53
N LEU A 32 -25.60 -0.46 -0.62
CA LEU A 32 -26.42 -0.96 -1.73
C LEU A 32 -27.77 -1.46 -1.21
N TYR A 33 -28.86 -1.02 -1.84
CA TYR A 33 -30.19 -1.57 -1.67
C TYR A 33 -30.79 -1.82 -3.05
N LEU A 34 -31.19 -3.06 -3.32
CA LEU A 34 -31.71 -3.48 -4.62
C LEU A 34 -32.81 -4.52 -4.45
N CYS A 35 -33.87 -4.38 -5.24
CA CYS A 35 -34.88 -5.41 -5.44
C CYS A 35 -34.72 -5.93 -6.87
N ASP A 36 -34.56 -7.25 -7.02
CA ASP A 36 -34.38 -7.90 -8.32
C ASP A 36 -34.94 -9.34 -8.24
N HIS A 37 -35.12 -9.98 -9.39
CA HIS A 37 -35.60 -11.37 -9.50
C HIS A 37 -34.57 -12.41 -9.02
N VAL A 38 -33.32 -11.98 -8.81
CA VAL A 38 -32.21 -12.78 -8.27
C VAL A 38 -31.40 -11.97 -7.25
N PHE A 39 -30.84 -12.64 -6.25
CA PHE A 39 -29.93 -11.98 -5.31
C PHE A 39 -28.62 -11.60 -6.00
N LYS A 40 -28.23 -10.33 -5.90
CA LYS A 40 -26.92 -9.84 -6.36
C LYS A 40 -25.85 -10.21 -5.35
N ILE A 41 -24.97 -11.13 -5.76
CA ILE A 41 -23.89 -11.66 -4.92
C ILE A 41 -22.49 -11.26 -5.40
N ASP A 42 -22.40 -10.43 -6.44
CA ASP A 42 -21.13 -10.08 -7.09
C ASP A 42 -20.12 -9.49 -6.11
N HIS A 43 -20.55 -8.52 -5.29
CA HIS A 43 -19.70 -7.92 -4.25
C HIS A 43 -19.18 -8.93 -3.22
N LEU A 44 -20.01 -9.91 -2.82
CA LEU A 44 -19.56 -10.94 -1.88
C LEU A 44 -18.58 -11.91 -2.55
N LYS A 45 -18.78 -12.21 -3.84
CA LYS A 45 -17.84 -13.05 -4.60
C LYS A 45 -16.48 -12.37 -4.74
N GLU A 46 -16.46 -11.09 -5.10
CA GLU A 46 -15.22 -10.29 -5.18
C GLU A 46 -14.48 -10.20 -3.83
N MET A 47 -15.18 -10.29 -2.70
CA MET A 47 -14.54 -10.36 -1.38
C MET A 47 -13.93 -11.74 -1.09
N LEU A 48 -14.44 -12.81 -1.70
CA LEU A 48 -13.91 -14.16 -1.54
C LEU A 48 -12.75 -14.45 -2.52
N GLU A 49 -12.62 -13.66 -3.58
CA GLU A 49 -11.49 -13.77 -4.49
C GLU A 49 -10.18 -13.44 -3.77
N SER A 50 -9.19 -14.32 -3.91
CA SER A 50 -7.84 -14.06 -3.42
C SER A 50 -7.26 -12.91 -4.24
N LYS A 51 -7.29 -11.72 -3.64
CA LYS A 51 -6.71 -10.53 -4.24
C LYS A 51 -5.20 -10.58 -4.05
N GLN A 52 -4.48 -10.41 -5.16
CA GLN A 52 -3.03 -10.22 -5.15
C GLN A 52 -2.70 -9.02 -4.25
N ARG A 53 -1.66 -9.17 -3.43
CA ARG A 53 -1.16 -8.08 -2.59
C ARG A 53 0.03 -7.43 -3.28
N TYR A 54 -0.02 -6.13 -3.44
CA TYR A 54 1.11 -5.35 -3.95
C TYR A 54 1.66 -4.42 -2.87
N GLY A 55 2.96 -4.20 -2.90
CA GLY A 55 3.64 -3.21 -2.05
C GLY A 55 3.57 -1.83 -2.71
N LEU A 56 3.36 -0.80 -1.90
CA LEU A 56 3.43 0.60 -2.33
C LEU A 56 4.48 1.31 -1.49
N ILE A 57 5.46 1.93 -2.14
CA ILE A 57 6.42 2.80 -1.47
C ILE A 57 6.39 4.18 -2.09
N LEU A 58 6.15 5.20 -1.27
CA LEU A 58 6.38 6.59 -1.60
C LEU A 58 7.68 7.00 -0.93
N ILE A 59 8.69 7.40 -1.71
CA ILE A 59 9.99 7.80 -1.17
C ILE A 59 10.42 9.17 -1.67
N GLU A 60 10.87 9.99 -0.74
CA GLU A 60 11.57 11.24 -0.99
C GLU A 60 12.72 11.42 0.00
N ARG A 61 13.45 12.54 -0.11
CA ARG A 61 14.57 12.81 0.80
C ARG A 61 14.10 13.11 2.22
N GLY A 62 12.90 13.66 2.39
CA GLY A 62 12.33 14.05 3.68
C GLY A 62 11.59 12.93 4.41
N GLY A 63 11.22 11.86 3.72
CA GLY A 63 10.47 10.76 4.33
C GLY A 63 10.09 9.67 3.35
N ALA A 64 9.49 8.62 3.88
CA ALA A 64 8.96 7.50 3.13
C ALA A 64 7.72 6.91 3.79
N THR A 65 6.77 6.47 2.97
CA THR A 65 5.58 5.75 3.39
C THR A 65 5.56 4.40 2.68
N LEU A 66 5.43 3.32 3.46
CA LEU A 66 5.29 1.96 2.98
C LEU A 66 3.87 1.47 3.28
N ALA A 67 3.20 0.95 2.27
CA ALA A 67 1.83 0.46 2.36
C ALA A 67 1.66 -0.83 1.55
N THR A 68 0.53 -1.50 1.73
CA THR A 68 0.09 -2.58 0.84
C THR A 68 -1.24 -2.23 0.22
N VAL A 69 -1.48 -2.74 -0.98
CA VAL A 69 -2.77 -2.64 -1.66
C VAL A 69 -3.27 -4.04 -2.00
N GLN A 70 -4.54 -4.29 -1.69
CA GLN A 70 -5.24 -5.54 -1.99
C GLN A 70 -6.65 -5.19 -2.51
N GLY A 71 -6.84 -5.26 -3.83
CA GLY A 71 -8.01 -4.72 -4.50
C GLY A 71 -8.14 -3.21 -4.27
N SER A 72 -9.23 -2.76 -3.63
CA SER A 72 -9.48 -1.35 -3.30
C SER A 72 -8.96 -0.93 -1.92
N ARG A 73 -8.45 -1.87 -1.12
CA ARG A 73 -7.98 -1.60 0.24
C ARG A 73 -6.51 -1.22 0.23
N ILE A 74 -6.17 -0.13 0.90
CA ILE A 74 -4.80 0.32 1.13
C ILE A 74 -4.56 0.34 2.64
N ASP A 75 -3.53 -0.36 3.10
CA ASP A 75 -3.11 -0.38 4.49
C ASP A 75 -1.70 0.25 4.60
N ILE A 76 -1.59 1.37 5.31
CA ILE A 76 -0.29 1.98 5.63
C ILE A 76 0.38 1.12 6.70
N LEU A 77 1.54 0.56 6.35
CA LEU A 77 2.30 -0.31 7.25
C LEU A 77 3.29 0.50 8.07
N ARG A 78 3.93 1.50 7.46
CA ARG A 78 4.99 2.26 8.09
C ARG A 78 5.21 3.62 7.45
N GLU A 79 5.51 4.60 8.29
CA GLU A 79 5.96 5.93 7.88
C GLU A 79 7.28 6.23 8.58
N GLU A 80 8.22 6.78 7.83
CA GLU A 80 9.55 7.14 8.32
C GLU A 80 9.89 8.54 7.84
N GLU A 81 10.42 9.36 8.76
CA GLU A 81 10.93 10.69 8.44
C GLU A 81 12.46 10.68 8.31
N SER A 82 12.98 11.63 7.55
CA SER A 82 14.39 11.79 7.25
C SER A 82 14.85 13.22 7.46
N TYR A 83 16.05 13.35 8.00
CA TYR A 83 16.74 14.65 8.18
C TYR A 83 17.79 14.90 7.10
N VAL A 84 17.64 14.31 5.89
CA VAL A 84 18.55 14.61 4.77
C VAL A 84 18.50 16.11 4.48
N PRO A 85 19.63 16.83 4.59
CA PRO A 85 19.63 18.26 4.40
C PRO A 85 19.15 18.64 3.00
N GLY A 86 18.32 19.68 2.91
CA GLY A 86 17.90 20.24 1.63
C GLY A 86 19.09 20.80 0.82
N LYS A 87 18.87 21.04 -0.48
CA LYS A 87 19.88 21.73 -1.29
C LYS A 87 20.04 23.18 -0.80
N HIS A 88 21.20 23.52 -0.27
CA HIS A 88 21.54 24.90 0.05
C HIS A 88 22.05 25.62 -1.21
N LYS A 89 21.51 26.83 -1.48
CA LYS A 89 21.92 27.69 -2.61
C LYS A 89 23.10 28.61 -2.31
N MET A 90 23.62 28.58 -1.08
CA MET A 90 24.69 29.50 -0.67
C MET A 90 26.04 29.00 -1.21
N GLY A 91 26.66 29.81 -2.07
CA GLY A 91 27.98 29.53 -2.65
C GLY A 91 29.12 29.77 -1.65
N GLY A 92 30.27 29.15 -1.90
CA GLY A 92 31.47 29.34 -1.09
C GLY A 92 32.44 28.16 -1.15
N GLN A 93 33.61 28.32 -0.53
CA GLN A 93 34.67 27.28 -0.52
C GLN A 93 34.23 25.95 0.10
N SER A 94 33.20 25.98 0.95
CA SER A 94 32.64 24.79 1.61
C SER A 94 31.47 24.14 0.85
N GLN A 95 31.01 24.72 -0.27
CA GLN A 95 29.82 24.25 -0.99
C GLN A 95 29.92 22.78 -1.44
N ALA A 96 31.06 22.39 -2.02
CA ALA A 96 31.28 21.01 -2.46
C ALA A 96 31.26 20.01 -1.29
N ARG A 97 31.77 20.40 -0.12
CA ARG A 97 31.75 19.58 1.09
C ARG A 97 30.31 19.36 1.58
N PHE A 98 29.49 20.41 1.63
CA PHE A 98 28.10 20.28 2.05
C PHE A 98 27.28 19.42 1.08
N GLN A 99 27.49 19.58 -0.22
CA GLN A 99 26.82 18.74 -1.22
C GLN A 99 27.15 17.26 -1.01
N ARG A 100 28.43 16.91 -0.81
CA ARG A 100 28.84 15.53 -0.54
C ARG A 100 28.17 14.96 0.71
N LEU A 101 28.12 15.74 1.80
CA LEU A 101 27.46 15.32 3.04
C LEU A 101 25.96 15.08 2.84
N THR A 102 25.29 15.91 2.03
CA THR A 102 23.89 15.72 1.67
C THR A 102 23.67 14.44 0.87
N GLU A 103 24.53 14.15 -0.10
CA GLU A 103 24.45 12.92 -0.91
C GLU A 103 24.74 11.66 -0.06
N GLU A 104 25.75 11.70 0.81
CA GLU A 104 26.04 10.62 1.77
C GLU A 104 24.87 10.39 2.76
N ALA A 105 24.17 11.45 3.17
CA ALA A 105 22.98 11.34 4.00
C ALA A 105 21.81 10.70 3.22
N ALA A 106 21.61 11.11 1.97
CA ALA A 106 20.57 10.55 1.10
C ALA A 106 20.79 9.04 0.84
N GLN A 107 22.03 8.62 0.59
CA GLN A 107 22.33 7.20 0.37
C GLN A 107 22.04 6.35 1.61
N ARG A 108 22.43 6.83 2.80
CA ARG A 108 22.12 6.16 4.07
C ARG A 108 20.62 6.06 4.31
N TRP A 109 19.89 7.12 3.98
CA TRP A 109 18.43 7.14 4.04
C TRP A 109 17.81 6.07 3.14
N TYR A 110 18.23 6.00 1.87
CA TYR A 110 17.74 5.00 0.93
C TYR A 110 18.05 3.57 1.39
N THR A 111 19.26 3.32 1.92
CA THR A 111 19.61 2.01 2.47
C THR A 111 18.72 1.63 3.64
N LYS A 112 18.49 2.53 4.60
CA LYS A 112 17.57 2.30 5.73
C LYS A 112 16.18 1.88 5.25
N ILE A 113 15.61 2.62 4.30
CA ILE A 113 14.28 2.32 3.77
C ILE A 113 14.26 0.99 3.02
N THR A 114 15.33 0.68 2.29
CA THR A 114 15.46 -0.60 1.58
C THR A 114 15.49 -1.79 2.53
N GLU A 115 16.23 -1.69 3.64
CA GLU A 115 16.26 -2.73 4.67
C GLU A 115 14.88 -2.95 5.31
N ILE A 116 14.18 -1.86 5.64
CA ILE A 116 12.80 -1.90 6.13
C ILE A 116 11.87 -2.58 5.12
N MET A 117 12.01 -2.22 3.84
CA MET A 117 11.21 -2.75 2.75
C MET A 117 11.43 -4.25 2.55
N ASN A 118 12.68 -4.70 2.62
CA ASN A 118 13.04 -6.11 2.52
C ASN A 118 12.33 -6.93 3.61
N THR A 119 12.39 -6.50 4.87
CA THR A 119 11.68 -7.19 5.97
C THR A 119 10.16 -7.14 5.77
N LEU A 120 9.60 -5.96 5.53
CA LEU A 120 8.15 -5.81 5.43
C LEU A 120 7.53 -6.60 4.27
N TYR A 121 8.14 -6.59 3.09
CA TYR A 121 7.52 -7.17 1.88
C TYR A 121 7.98 -8.58 1.54
N LEU A 122 9.02 -9.11 2.19
CA LEU A 122 9.41 -10.52 2.03
C LEU A 122 8.91 -11.40 3.18
N GLU A 123 8.73 -10.85 4.37
CA GLU A 123 8.43 -11.63 5.58
C GLU A 123 7.04 -11.28 6.14
N ASP A 124 6.82 -10.04 6.58
CA ASP A 124 5.60 -9.66 7.32
C ASP A 124 4.36 -9.60 6.41
N TYR A 125 4.53 -9.00 5.24
CA TYR A 125 3.48 -8.75 4.25
C TYR A 125 3.98 -9.14 2.86
N PRO A 126 4.11 -10.44 2.55
CA PRO A 126 4.56 -10.89 1.24
C PRO A 126 3.71 -10.28 0.12
N VAL A 127 4.37 -9.70 -0.88
CA VAL A 127 3.75 -9.03 -2.03
C VAL A 127 4.21 -9.65 -3.33
N GLU A 128 3.38 -9.56 -4.37
CA GLU A 128 3.70 -10.08 -5.69
C GLU A 128 4.51 -9.10 -6.54
N ALA A 129 4.34 -7.81 -6.30
CA ALA A 129 5.13 -6.75 -6.91
C ALA A 129 5.10 -5.49 -6.05
N ILE A 130 6.05 -4.60 -6.28
CA ILE A 130 6.14 -3.29 -5.62
C ILE A 130 5.97 -2.17 -6.64
N ILE A 131 5.24 -1.14 -6.24
CA ILE A 131 5.12 0.12 -6.97
C ILE A 131 5.90 1.20 -6.21
N VAL A 132 6.87 1.81 -6.88
CA VAL A 132 7.71 2.88 -6.31
C VAL A 132 7.27 4.24 -6.85
N GLY A 133 6.77 5.09 -5.94
CA GLY A 133 6.39 6.48 -6.16
C GLY A 133 7.33 7.47 -5.45
N GLY A 134 7.30 8.72 -5.91
CA GLY A 134 8.23 9.77 -5.45
C GLY A 134 8.83 10.59 -6.60
N PRO A 135 9.65 11.62 -6.30
CA PRO A 135 10.33 12.44 -7.29
C PRO A 135 11.24 11.60 -8.21
N ALA A 136 11.28 11.93 -9.50
CA ALA A 136 11.96 11.10 -10.52
C ALA A 136 13.41 10.75 -10.18
N LEU A 137 14.20 11.75 -9.73
CA LEU A 137 15.60 11.53 -9.35
C LEU A 137 15.71 10.63 -8.12
N THR A 138 14.97 10.92 -7.06
CA THR A 138 14.98 10.13 -5.81
C THR A 138 14.62 8.67 -6.07
N LYS A 139 13.58 8.40 -6.89
CA LYS A 139 13.21 7.02 -7.24
C LYS A 139 14.33 6.28 -7.97
N SER A 140 15.00 6.97 -8.91
CA SER A 140 16.07 6.36 -9.68
C SER A 140 17.27 6.03 -8.79
N GLU A 141 17.70 6.98 -7.95
CA GLU A 141 18.77 6.78 -6.96
C GLU A 141 18.43 5.66 -5.96
N PHE A 142 17.17 5.59 -5.52
CA PHE A 142 16.69 4.56 -4.60
C PHE A 142 16.71 3.16 -5.23
N LEU A 143 16.22 3.01 -6.46
CA LEU A 143 16.18 1.72 -7.17
C LEU A 143 17.58 1.19 -7.51
N GLU A 144 18.57 2.06 -7.65
CA GLU A 144 19.98 1.67 -7.83
C GLU A 144 20.65 1.20 -6.53
N ASN A 145 19.96 1.26 -5.39
CA ASN A 145 20.53 0.84 -4.11
C ASN A 145 20.81 -0.66 -4.09
N LYS A 146 22.06 -1.03 -3.89
CA LYS A 146 22.54 -2.43 -3.83
C LYS A 146 21.94 -3.27 -2.71
N SER A 147 21.34 -2.62 -1.71
CA SER A 147 20.73 -3.29 -0.57
C SER A 147 19.33 -3.81 -0.91
N LEU A 148 18.80 -3.46 -2.09
CA LEU A 148 17.49 -3.90 -2.57
C LEU A 148 17.58 -5.38 -2.91
N ASP A 149 16.76 -6.19 -2.23
CA ASP A 149 16.72 -7.62 -2.49
C ASP A 149 16.19 -7.86 -3.91
N TYR A 150 16.86 -8.72 -4.68
CA TYR A 150 16.52 -9.01 -6.07
C TYR A 150 15.17 -9.72 -6.25
N ARG A 151 14.59 -10.23 -5.16
CA ARG A 151 13.26 -10.86 -5.15
C ARG A 151 12.12 -9.82 -5.14
N LEU A 152 12.43 -8.55 -4.89
CA LEU A 152 11.47 -7.44 -4.83
C LEU A 152 11.46 -6.59 -6.09
#